data_AF-A0A973DZD8-F1
#
_entry.id   AF-A0A973DZD8-F1
#
_cell.length_a   1.000
_cell.length_b   1.000
_cell.length_c   1.000
_cell.angle_alpha   90.00
_cell.angle_beta   90.00
_cell.angle_gamma   90.00
#
_symmetry.space_group_name_H-M   'P 1'
#
loop_
_entity.id
_entity.type
_entity.pdbx_description
1 polymer ?
#
loop_
_entity_poly.entity_id
_entity_poly.type
_entity_poly.pdbx_seq_one_letter_code
_entity_poly.pdbx_strand_id
1 'polypeptide(L)'
;MLSIIILTFAAIEALNILVLYFRPGTTKGNGLGAFTAYEKSRADPELFVLIQYLINWVAGTKLIFVCLLVVIGILGDDTVKLISMAALILSIASYYWRLHPIIKKLDDQNQIIPKGYSKTLGMMIGSFIGIFFVVMVIQLITT
;
A
#
# COMPACT_ATOMS: atom_id res chain seq x y z
N MET A 1 -8.11 11.06 18.02
CA MET A 1 -7.04 11.16 17.00
C MET A 1 -6.92 9.87 16.18
N LEU A 2 -6.86 8.70 16.82
CA LEU A 2 -6.72 7.39 16.16
C LEU A 2 -7.71 7.14 15.01
N SER A 3 -9.01 7.33 15.24
CA SER A 3 -10.04 7.15 14.22
C SER A 3 -9.79 7.99 12.97
N ILE A 4 -9.40 9.26 13.13
CA ILE A 4 -9.15 10.17 12.00
C ILE A 4 -8.01 9.63 11.14
N ILE A 5 -6.91 9.20 11.77
CA ILE A 5 -5.73 8.69 11.07
C ILE A 5 -6.05 7.35 10.38
N ILE A 6 -6.74 6.43 11.05
CA ILE A 6 -7.17 5.14 10.49
C ILE A 6 -8.08 5.37 9.28
N LEU A 7 -9.11 6.20 9.41
CA LEU A 7 -10.07 6.46 8.34
C LEU A 7 -9.45 7.24 7.17
N THR A 8 -8.51 8.15 7.44
CA THR A 8 -7.76 8.84 6.37
C THR A 8 -6.91 7.84 5.59
N PHE A 9 -6.20 6.94 6.27
CA PHE A 9 -5.42 5.90 5.59
C PHE A 9 -6.33 4.94 4.80
N ALA A 10 -7.46 4.53 5.38
CA ALA A 10 -8.46 3.71 4.69
C ALA A 10 -8.97 4.38 3.41
N ALA A 11 -9.20 5.70 3.43
CA ALA A 11 -9.62 6.45 2.25
C ALA A 11 -8.52 6.48 1.16
N ILE A 12 -7.26 6.69 1.54
CA ILE A 12 -6.12 6.64 0.60
C ILE A 12 -6.00 5.25 -0.04
N GLU A 13 -6.14 4.19 0.77
CA GLU A 13 -6.10 2.81 0.26
C GLU A 13 -7.31 2.48 -0.63
N ALA A 14 -8.49 3.03 -0.34
CA ALA A 14 -9.65 2.94 -1.22
C ALA A 14 -9.37 3.55 -2.61
N LEU A 15 -8.72 4.72 -2.66
CA LEU A 15 -8.31 5.33 -3.94
C LEU A 15 -7.32 4.44 -4.70
N ASN A 16 -6.39 3.79 -4.00
CA ASN A 16 -5.48 2.83 -4.61
C ASN A 16 -6.20 1.61 -5.19
N ILE A 17 -7.25 1.10 -4.52
CA ILE A 17 -8.10 0.02 -5.04
C ILE A 17 -8.80 0.45 -6.33
N LEU A 18 -9.37 1.67 -6.35
CA LEU A 18 -10.01 2.20 -7.57
C LEU A 18 -9.03 2.29 -8.74
N VAL A 19 -7.79 2.71 -8.48
CA VAL A 19 -6.74 2.70 -9.51
C VAL A 19 -6.49 1.28 -10.04
N LEU A 20 -6.35 0.28 -9.17
CA LEU A 20 -6.07 -1.09 -9.58
C LEU A 20 -7.22 -1.72 -10.39
N TYR A 21 -8.48 -1.49 -10.02
CA TYR A 21 -9.61 -2.04 -10.76
C TYR A 21 -9.88 -1.34 -12.08
N PHE A 22 -9.81 0.00 -12.11
CA PHE A 22 -10.29 0.76 -13.26
C PHE A 22 -9.19 1.27 -14.18
N ARG A 23 -7.99 1.51 -13.66
CA ARG A 23 -6.87 2.11 -14.40
C ARG A 23 -5.50 1.54 -13.99
N PRO A 24 -5.29 0.21 -13.98
CA PRO A 24 -4.06 -0.38 -13.46
C PRO A 24 -2.80 0.06 -14.22
N GLY A 25 -2.91 0.47 -15.49
CA GLY A 25 -1.78 0.94 -16.29
C GLY A 25 -1.33 2.39 -16.02
N THR A 26 -1.92 3.11 -15.06
CA THR A 26 -1.46 4.46 -14.72
C THR A 26 -0.12 4.44 -13.98
N THR A 27 0.64 5.53 -14.07
CA THR A 27 1.87 5.76 -13.29
C THR A 27 1.61 6.42 -11.93
N LYS A 28 0.35 6.69 -11.59
CA LYS A 28 -0.07 7.33 -10.34
C LYS A 28 -0.54 6.30 -9.30
N GLY A 29 -0.43 6.65 -8.02
CA GLY A 29 -0.85 5.78 -6.91
C GLY A 29 -0.17 4.42 -6.99
N ASN A 30 -0.92 3.35 -6.72
CA ASN A 30 -0.45 1.96 -6.81
C ASN A 30 -0.58 1.35 -8.22
N GLY A 31 -0.69 2.16 -9.27
CA GLY A 31 -0.72 1.67 -10.65
C GLY A 31 0.59 0.98 -11.06
N LEU A 32 0.49 0.07 -12.01
CA LEU A 32 1.62 -0.68 -12.57
C LEU A 32 2.28 0.01 -13.78
N GLY A 33 1.80 1.18 -14.21
CA GLY A 33 2.34 1.88 -15.38
C GLY A 33 3.81 2.29 -15.25
N ALA A 34 4.32 2.38 -14.01
CA ALA A 34 5.74 2.62 -13.77
C ALA A 34 6.61 1.40 -14.10
N PHE A 35 6.05 0.18 -14.10
CA PHE A 35 6.77 -1.07 -14.36
C PHE A 35 6.72 -1.39 -15.85
N THR A 36 7.86 -1.30 -16.53
CA THR A 36 7.95 -1.58 -17.98
C THR A 36 7.51 -3.00 -18.35
N ALA A 37 7.65 -3.96 -17.43
CA ALA A 37 7.21 -5.34 -17.60
C ALA A 37 5.68 -5.45 -17.75
N TYR A 38 4.90 -4.54 -17.15
CA TYR A 38 3.44 -4.53 -17.30
C TYR A 38 3.05 -4.30 -18.75
N GLU A 39 3.62 -3.29 -19.42
CA GLU A 39 3.32 -3.03 -20.83
C GLU A 39 3.84 -4.14 -21.75
N LYS A 40 5.06 -4.63 -21.50
CA LYS A 40 5.64 -5.75 -22.26
C LYS A 40 4.79 -7.02 -22.18
N SER A 41 4.14 -7.26 -21.04
CA SER A 41 3.31 -8.45 -20.88
C SER A 41 2.12 -8.52 -21.83
N ARG A 42 1.65 -7.38 -22.38
CA ARG A 42 0.55 -7.35 -23.35
C ARG A 42 0.83 -8.08 -24.65
N ALA A 43 2.11 -8.29 -24.98
CA ALA A 43 2.52 -9.06 -26.16
C ALA A 43 2.25 -10.57 -25.99
N ASP A 44 2.07 -11.04 -24.76
CA ASP A 44 1.76 -12.42 -24.41
C ASP A 44 0.38 -12.47 -23.73
N PRO A 45 -0.68 -12.90 -24.44
CA PRO A 45 -2.03 -12.91 -23.89
C PRO A 45 -2.19 -13.73 -22.60
N GLU A 46 -1.49 -14.87 -22.48
CA GLU A 46 -1.59 -15.74 -21.31
C GLU A 46 -0.95 -15.07 -20.08
N LEU A 47 0.25 -14.51 -20.26
CA LEU A 47 0.92 -13.76 -19.21
C LEU A 47 0.13 -12.51 -18.79
N PHE A 48 -0.45 -11.78 -19.75
CA PHE A 48 -1.23 -10.59 -19.47
C PHE A 48 -2.50 -10.91 -18.67
N VAL A 49 -3.18 -12.02 -18.97
CA VAL A 49 -4.34 -12.50 -18.19
C VAL A 49 -3.91 -12.86 -16.76
N LEU A 50 -2.79 -13.54 -16.58
CA LEU A 50 -2.26 -13.84 -15.23
C LEU A 50 -1.95 -12.56 -14.45
N ILE A 51 -1.32 -11.57 -15.08
CA ILE A 51 -1.01 -10.29 -14.43
C ILE A 51 -2.30 -9.55 -14.04
N GLN A 52 -3.32 -9.53 -14.91
CA GLN A 52 -4.63 -8.95 -14.58
C GLN A 52 -5.28 -9.66 -13.39
N TYR A 53 -5.22 -10.99 -13.35
CA TYR A 53 -5.69 -11.77 -12.20
C TYR A 53 -4.97 -11.35 -10.91
N LEU A 54 -3.63 -11.23 -10.93
CA LEU A 54 -2.85 -10.83 -9.76
C LEU A 54 -3.14 -9.39 -9.30
N ILE A 55 -3.35 -8.46 -10.25
CA ILE A 55 -3.76 -7.08 -9.94
C ILE A 55 -5.11 -7.07 -9.22
N ASN A 56 -6.10 -7.79 -9.77
CA ASN A 56 -7.44 -7.87 -9.19
C ASN A 56 -7.43 -8.59 -7.83
N TRP A 57 -6.56 -9.59 -7.66
CA TRP A 57 -6.33 -10.26 -6.39
C TRP A 57 -5.81 -9.29 -5.33
N VAL A 58 -4.77 -8.51 -5.65
CA VAL A 58 -4.21 -7.50 -4.72
C VAL A 58 -5.23 -6.39 -4.42
N ALA A 59 -6.03 -5.97 -5.41
CA ALA A 59 -7.12 -5.03 -5.19
C ALA A 59 -8.18 -5.60 -4.23
N GLY A 60 -8.56 -6.87 -4.40
CA GLY A 60 -9.52 -7.57 -3.55
C GLY A 60 -9.04 -7.74 -2.11
N THR A 61 -7.77 -8.08 -1.89
CA THR A 61 -7.21 -8.16 -0.53
C THR A 61 -7.16 -6.80 0.15
N LYS A 62 -6.81 -5.74 -0.59
CA LYS A 62 -6.87 -4.36 -0.09
C LYS A 62 -8.30 -3.94 0.26
N LEU A 63 -9.31 -4.38 -0.51
CA LEU A 63 -10.71 -4.08 -0.21
C LEU A 63 -11.15 -4.69 1.13
N ILE A 64 -10.83 -5.96 1.38
CA ILE A 64 -11.09 -6.61 2.67
C ILE A 64 -10.42 -5.81 3.81
N PHE A 65 -9.15 -5.46 3.62
CA PHE A 65 -8.38 -4.68 4.57
C PHE A 65 -8.99 -3.31 4.88
N VAL A 66 -9.41 -2.55 3.84
CA VAL A 66 -10.06 -1.24 4.01
C VAL A 66 -11.39 -1.36 4.73
N CYS A 67 -12.22 -2.36 4.39
CA CYS A 67 -13.49 -2.60 5.08
C CYS A 67 -13.27 -2.86 6.59
N LEU A 68 -12.27 -3.67 6.94
CA LEU A 68 -11.91 -3.92 8.34
C LEU A 68 -11.41 -2.66 9.04
N LEU A 69 -10.56 -1.85 8.40
CA LEU A 69 -10.09 -0.59 8.95
C LEU A 69 -11.23 0.41 9.20
N VAL A 70 -12.23 0.47 8.33
CA VAL A 70 -13.40 1.33 8.52
C VAL A 70 -14.19 0.91 9.76
N VAL A 71 -14.44 -0.39 9.92
CA VAL A 71 -15.13 -0.94 11.10
C VAL A 71 -14.34 -0.60 12.37
N ILE A 72 -13.03 -0.84 12.38
CA ILE A 72 -12.15 -0.51 13.51
C ILE A 72 -12.15 1.00 13.81
N GLY A 73 -12.06 1.83 12.76
CA GLY A 73 -12.01 3.29 12.90
C GLY A 73 -13.28 3.89 13.51
N ILE A 74 -14.45 3.36 13.16
CA ILE A 74 -15.76 3.85 13.61
C ILE A 74 -16.17 3.22 14.94
N LEU A 75 -16.08 1.89 15.06
CA LEU A 75 -16.67 1.12 16.16
C LEU A 75 -15.66 0.65 17.21
N GLY A 76 -14.36 0.62 16.89
CA GLY A 76 -13.35 0.17 17.84
C GLY A 76 -13.24 1.09 19.05
N ASP A 77 -13.00 0.52 20.23
CA ASP A 77 -12.53 1.30 21.38
C ASP A 77 -11.06 1.71 21.20
N ASP A 78 -10.53 2.48 22.14
CA ASP A 78 -9.15 2.98 22.06
C ASP A 78 -8.12 1.86 22.10
N THR A 79 -8.37 0.78 22.86
CA THR A 79 -7.48 -0.38 22.93
C THR A 79 -7.41 -1.11 21.59
N VAL A 80 -8.56 -1.39 20.97
CA VAL A 80 -8.66 -2.03 19.65
C VAL A 80 -7.97 -1.18 18.60
N LYS A 81 -8.22 0.13 18.57
CA LYS A 81 -7.60 1.05 17.62
C LYS A 81 -6.09 1.12 17.78
N LEU A 82 -5.59 1.17 19.01
CA LEU A 82 -4.17 1.25 19.31
C LEU A 82 -3.43 -0.03 18.89
N ILE A 83 -3.95 -1.20 19.28
CA ILE A 83 -3.36 -2.49 18.90
C ILE A 83 -3.43 -2.70 17.38
N SER A 84 -4.54 -2.32 16.75
CA SER A 84 -4.68 -2.38 15.29
C SER A 84 -3.64 -1.51 14.59
N MET A 85 -3.32 -0.33 15.14
CA MET A 85 -2.29 0.53 14.59
C MET A 85 -0.88 -0.05 14.76
N ALA A 86 -0.59 -0.70 15.88
CA ALA A 86 0.67 -1.44 16.06
C ALA A 86 0.79 -2.58 15.04
N ALA A 87 -0.28 -3.35 14.84
CA ALA A 87 -0.34 -4.39 13.81
C ALA A 87 -0.17 -3.80 12.40
N LEU A 88 -0.76 -2.64 12.13
CA LEU A 88 -0.63 -1.93 10.86
C LEU A 88 0.83 -1.53 10.60
N ILE A 89 1.51 -0.94 11.58
CA ILE A 89 2.93 -0.56 11.48
C ILE A 89 3.79 -1.79 11.14
N LEU A 90 3.63 -2.89 11.88
CA LEU A 90 4.40 -4.11 11.65
C LEU A 90 4.12 -4.72 10.27
N SER A 91 2.84 -4.75 9.86
CA SER A 91 2.45 -5.30 8.56
C SER A 91 3.01 -4.48 7.39
N ILE A 92 3.00 -3.15 7.49
CA ILE A 92 3.59 -2.27 6.47
C ILE A 92 5.12 -2.38 6.49
N ALA A 93 5.75 -2.48 7.66
CA ALA A 93 7.21 -2.62 7.78
C ALA A 93 7.75 -3.88 7.07
N SER A 94 6.92 -4.92 6.91
CA SER A 94 7.27 -6.11 6.12
C SER A 94 7.63 -5.80 4.66
N TYR A 95 7.20 -4.65 4.12
CA TYR A 95 7.63 -4.12 2.83
C TYR A 95 9.17 -4.10 2.72
N TYR A 96 9.87 -3.62 3.74
CA TYR A 96 11.33 -3.50 3.69
C TYR A 96 12.06 -4.83 3.69
N TRP A 97 11.39 -5.91 4.13
CA TRP A 97 11.97 -7.24 4.11
C TRP A 97 11.86 -7.90 2.73
N ARG A 98 10.65 -7.94 2.14
CA ARG A 98 10.42 -8.70 0.91
C ARG A 98 10.28 -7.84 -0.34
N LEU A 99 9.52 -6.76 -0.29
CA LEU A 99 9.16 -5.98 -1.47
C LEU A 99 10.21 -4.93 -1.83
N HIS A 100 10.82 -4.27 -0.84
CA HIS A 100 11.83 -3.24 -1.09
C HIS A 100 13.07 -3.77 -1.82
N PRO A 101 13.65 -4.93 -1.46
CA PRO A 101 14.77 -5.50 -2.21
C PRO A 101 14.41 -5.82 -3.67
N ILE A 102 13.18 -6.29 -3.91
CA ILE A 102 12.69 -6.63 -5.26
C ILE A 102 12.55 -5.35 -6.09
N ILE A 103 11.82 -4.34 -5.59
CA ILE A 103 11.61 -3.11 -6.37
C ILE A 103 12.91 -2.34 -6.59
N LYS A 104 13.84 -2.37 -5.63
CA LYS A 104 15.18 -1.83 -5.79
C LYS A 104 15.93 -2.51 -6.93
N LYS A 105 15.90 -3.86 -6.98
CA LYS A 105 16.52 -4.62 -8.08
C LYS A 105 15.90 -4.27 -9.44
N LEU A 106 14.57 -4.15 -9.53
CA LEU A 106 13.87 -3.77 -10.76
C LEU A 106 14.27 -2.35 -11.21
N ASP A 107 14.38 -1.40 -10.28
CA ASP A 107 14.78 -0.02 -10.53
C ASP A 107 16.26 0.06 -10.99
N ASP A 108 17.16 -0.67 -10.32
CA ASP A 108 18.58 -0.78 -10.70
C ASP A 108 18.76 -1.39 -12.11
N GLN A 109 17.83 -2.25 -12.54
CA GLN A 109 17.79 -2.85 -13.87
C GLN A 109 17.08 -1.97 -14.93
N ASN A 110 16.71 -0.73 -14.60
CA ASN A 110 15.94 0.19 -15.44
C ASN A 110 14.59 -0.39 -15.92
N GLN A 111 13.99 -1.28 -15.11
CA GLN A 111 12.67 -1.86 -15.41
C GLN A 111 11.53 -1.02 -14.83
N ILE A 112 11.85 0.08 -14.14
CA ILE A 112 10.90 1.02 -13.56
C ILE A 112 11.20 2.43 -14.06
N ILE A 113 10.15 3.20 -14.37
CA ILE A 113 10.23 4.58 -14.85
C ILE A 113 9.34 5.48 -13.96
N PRO A 114 9.84 6.62 -13.45
CA PRO A 114 11.21 7.13 -13.61
C PRO A 114 12.23 6.39 -12.74
N LYS A 115 13.51 6.50 -13.10
CA LYS A 115 14.61 5.92 -12.32
C LYS A 115 14.65 6.49 -10.90
N GLY A 116 14.90 5.65 -9.91
CA GLY A 116 14.91 6.03 -8.49
C GLY A 116 13.54 5.95 -7.82
N TYR A 117 12.51 5.44 -8.52
CA TYR A 117 11.18 5.22 -7.96
C TYR A 117 11.19 4.34 -6.71
N SER A 118 12.10 3.35 -6.62
CA SER A 118 12.25 2.50 -5.44
C SER A 118 12.57 3.29 -4.16
N LYS A 119 13.36 4.38 -4.28
CA LYS A 119 13.67 5.29 -3.17
C LYS A 119 12.46 6.12 -2.79
N THR A 120 11.76 6.69 -3.77
CA THR A 120 10.55 7.49 -3.54
C THR A 120 9.48 6.66 -2.84
N LEU A 121 9.21 5.45 -3.33
CA LEU A 121 8.25 4.53 -2.70
C LEU A 121 8.70 4.14 -1.30
N GLY A 122 10.00 3.84 -1.12
CA GLY A 122 10.57 3.55 0.20
C GLY A 122 10.40 4.69 1.20
N MET A 123 10.60 5.94 0.79
CA MET A 123 10.40 7.11 1.66
C MET A 123 8.92 7.33 1.99
N MET A 124 8.02 7.16 1.02
CA MET A 124 6.58 7.27 1.24
C MET A 124 6.04 6.23 2.22
N ILE A 125 6.48 4.97 2.10
CA ILE A 125 6.08 3.91 3.04
C ILE A 125 6.64 4.19 4.44
N GLY A 126 7.88 4.68 4.52
CA GLY A 126 8.53 5.04 5.77
C GLY A 126 7.82 6.20 6.47
N SER A 127 7.33 7.19 5.71
CA SER A 127 6.58 8.31 6.28
C SER A 127 5.22 7.87 6.83
N PHE A 128 4.50 6.95 6.17
CA PHE A 128 3.28 6.38 6.73
C PHE A 128 3.53 5.66 8.05
N ILE A 129 4.55 4.78 8.11
CA ILE A 129 4.95 4.11 9.36
C ILE A 129 5.30 5.15 10.43
N GLY A 130 6.09 6.16 10.10
CA GLY A 130 6.50 7.21 11.03
C GLY A 130 5.31 7.99 11.60
N ILE A 131 4.35 8.38 10.76
CA ILE A 131 3.13 9.06 11.19
C ILE A 131 2.31 8.18 12.14
N PHE A 132 2.10 6.90 11.79
CA PHE A 132 1.36 5.97 12.66
C PHE A 132 2.07 5.77 13.99
N PHE A 133 3.39 5.62 13.97
CA PHE A 133 4.19 5.46 15.18
C PHE A 133 4.09 6.68 16.10
N VAL A 134 4.23 7.90 15.55
CA VAL A 134 4.09 9.15 16.32
C VAL A 134 2.70 9.27 16.94
N VAL A 135 1.65 9.03 16.16
CA VAL A 135 0.26 9.05 16.64
C VAL A 135 0.03 8.03 17.75
N MET A 136 0.60 6.83 17.62
CA MET A 136 0.54 5.77 18.63
C MET A 136 1.21 6.19 19.94
N VAL A 137 2.43 6.74 19.86
CA VAL A 137 3.20 7.20 21.02
C VAL A 137 2.49 8.36 21.73
N ILE A 138 1.96 9.34 20.98
CA ILE A 138 1.18 10.44 21.55
C ILE A 138 -0.01 9.89 22.33
N GLN A 139 -0.80 8.98 21.73
CA GLN A 139 -1.95 8.39 22.41
C GLN A 139 -1.53 7.68 23.71
N LEU A 140 -0.44 6.91 23.69
CA LEU A 140 0.08 6.19 24.87
C LEU A 140 0.53 7.11 26.01
N ILE A 141 0.99 8.33 25.70
CA ILE A 141 1.44 9.29 26.72
C ILE A 141 0.26 10.12 27.26
N THR A 142 -0.77 10.34 26.46
CA THR A 142 -1.94 11.15 26.84
C THR A 142 -3.07 10.36 27.50
N THR A 143 -2.97 9.02 27.54
CA THR A 143 -3.95 8.12 28.16
C THR A 143 -3.40 7.62 29.49
#